data_AF-A0A502E2W0-F1
#
_entry.id   AF-A0A502E2W0-F1
#
_cell.length_a   1.000
_cell.length_b   1.000
_cell.length_c   1.000
_cell.angle_alpha   90.00
_cell.angle_beta   90.00
_cell.angle_gamma   90.00
#
_symmetry.space_group_name_H-M   'P 1'
#
loop_
_entity.id
_entity.type
_entity.pdbx_description
1 polymer ?
#
loop_
_entity_poly.entity_id
_entity_poly.type
_entity_poly.pdbx_seq_one_letter_code
_entity_poly.pdbx_strand_id
1 'polypeptide(L)'
;MQDELGLNMYDYGSRLYDPARAGWSNIDPLTEKMRRYSPYNYCFDNPLRFTDPDGMAPKDIIVVGTKEYKQQVMADLQKLTNQKLIFKTGANGQGKIEFAGTPTGSKKPVGTDLVSKLIASKHETIIKASSDGDNHTSYTDRAAAEGREKGGSGATVEYNPNNRGDGESGIKNADGTTGRPPQVGLGHELGHVEQGIDGKVTSTKVIATNPDDNNARTYLGQDEIDVRKNVDNPIRKEQGAKQRALPVVE
;
A
#
# COMPACT_ATOMS: atom_id res chain seq x y z
N MET A 1 2.65 -32.52 16.05
CA MET A 1 3.76 -32.74 17.00
C MET A 1 3.90 -34.24 17.19
N GLN A 2 5.10 -34.76 17.00
CA GLN A 2 5.46 -36.12 17.42
C GLN A 2 6.61 -35.95 18.41
N ASP A 3 6.31 -36.18 19.69
CA ASP A 3 7.20 -36.00 20.82
C ASP A 3 7.76 -37.35 21.26
N GLU A 4 8.73 -37.92 20.54
CA GLU A 4 9.26 -39.23 20.94
C GLU A 4 10.78 -39.41 20.92
N LEU A 5 11.58 -38.38 20.58
CA LEU A 5 13.06 -38.50 20.64
C LEU A 5 13.84 -37.28 21.15
N GLY A 6 13.22 -36.29 21.79
CA GLY A 6 13.95 -35.24 22.54
C GLY A 6 14.95 -34.39 21.72
N LEU A 7 14.88 -34.44 20.39
CA LEU A 7 15.66 -33.64 19.46
C LEU A 7 14.73 -32.61 18.83
N ASN A 8 14.96 -31.34 19.17
CA ASN A 8 14.19 -30.16 18.75
C ASN A 8 14.47 -29.83 17.26
N MET A 9 14.14 -30.77 16.37
CA MET A 9 14.35 -30.64 14.94
C MET A 9 13.04 -30.22 14.25
N TYR A 10 13.09 -29.08 13.58
CA TYR A 10 11.98 -28.57 12.78
C TYR A 10 12.08 -29.12 11.35
N ASP A 11 11.03 -29.82 10.91
CA ASP A 11 10.88 -30.35 9.56
C ASP A 11 10.32 -29.26 8.63
N TYR A 12 11.13 -28.79 7.69
CA TYR A 12 10.76 -27.83 6.63
C TYR A 12 10.62 -28.53 5.27
N GLY A 13 10.17 -29.78 5.25
CA GLY A 13 9.68 -30.51 4.08
C GLY A 13 10.75 -31.02 3.10
N SER A 14 11.81 -30.26 2.82
CA SER A 14 12.87 -30.69 1.87
C SER A 14 14.30 -30.61 2.41
N ARG A 15 14.52 -30.07 3.62
CA ARG A 15 15.78 -30.14 4.37
C ARG A 15 15.55 -30.13 5.87
N LEU A 16 16.42 -30.84 6.60
CA LEU A 16 16.48 -30.85 8.07
C LEU A 16 17.41 -29.73 8.54
N TYR A 17 16.90 -28.84 9.40
CA TYR A 17 17.65 -27.74 9.98
C TYR A 17 18.21 -28.13 11.36
N ASP A 18 19.53 -27.95 11.56
CA ASP A 18 20.21 -28.14 12.85
C ASP A 18 20.52 -26.78 13.50
N PRO A 19 19.82 -26.41 14.58
CA PRO A 19 20.01 -25.13 15.26
C PRO A 19 21.36 -24.99 16.00
N ALA A 20 22.13 -26.06 16.20
CA ALA A 20 23.42 -25.98 16.89
C ALA A 20 24.58 -25.48 15.99
N ARG A 21 24.41 -25.51 14.66
CA ARG A 21 25.49 -25.25 13.68
C ARG A 21 25.25 -24.06 12.74
N ALA A 22 24.07 -23.46 12.78
CA ALA A 22 23.66 -22.33 11.93
C ALA A 22 24.00 -22.53 10.43
N GLY A 23 23.68 -23.70 9.87
CA GLY A 23 23.94 -23.99 8.46
C GLY A 23 23.12 -25.17 7.93
N TRP A 24 22.83 -25.15 6.63
CA TRP A 24 22.13 -26.23 5.94
C TRP A 24 23.04 -27.45 5.76
N SER A 25 22.50 -28.65 5.97
CA SER A 25 23.21 -29.92 5.81
C SER A 25 23.29 -30.42 4.35
N ASN A 26 22.67 -29.71 3.39
CA ASN A 26 22.64 -30.09 1.97
C ASN A 26 22.94 -28.90 1.03
N ILE A 27 23.56 -29.21 -0.12
CA ILE A 27 24.02 -28.25 -1.16
C ILE A 27 22.83 -27.71 -1.99
N ASP A 28 22.80 -26.39 -2.27
CA ASP A 28 21.78 -25.66 -3.06
C ASP A 28 21.75 -26.05 -4.57
N PRO A 29 20.59 -26.42 -5.18
CA PRO A 29 20.48 -26.71 -6.61
C PRO A 29 20.59 -25.51 -7.56
N LEU A 30 20.54 -24.25 -7.08
CA LEU A 30 20.63 -23.02 -7.89
C LEU A 30 22.02 -22.38 -7.92
N THR A 31 23.04 -23.10 -7.45
CA THR A 31 24.43 -22.64 -7.33
C THR A 31 25.01 -22.07 -8.65
N GLU A 32 24.53 -22.49 -9.83
CA GLU A 32 25.06 -22.00 -11.11
C GLU A 32 24.73 -20.54 -11.46
N LYS A 33 23.68 -19.91 -10.87
CA LYS A 33 23.29 -18.52 -11.21
C LYS A 33 23.92 -17.44 -10.32
N MET A 34 24.66 -17.80 -9.28
CA MET A 34 25.24 -16.84 -8.32
C MET A 34 26.72 -17.10 -8.03
N ARG A 35 27.58 -17.05 -9.08
CA ARG A 35 29.04 -17.29 -9.01
C ARG A 35 29.84 -16.34 -8.09
N ARG A 36 29.23 -15.35 -7.43
CA ARG A 36 29.93 -14.38 -6.55
C ARG A 36 29.57 -14.49 -5.07
N TYR A 37 28.74 -15.46 -4.67
CA TYR A 37 28.41 -15.71 -3.26
C TYR A 37 28.64 -17.18 -2.91
N SER A 38 29.10 -17.43 -1.68
CA SER A 38 29.33 -18.78 -1.16
C SER A 38 28.02 -19.59 -1.18
N PRO A 39 28.04 -20.89 -1.56
CA PRO A 39 26.84 -21.74 -1.63
C PRO A 39 26.20 -22.06 -0.26
N TYR A 40 26.67 -21.42 0.81
CA TYR A 40 26.18 -21.54 2.18
C TYR A 40 25.62 -20.22 2.74
N ASN A 41 25.40 -19.19 1.91
CA ASN A 41 25.01 -17.88 2.40
C ASN A 41 23.54 -17.84 2.85
N TYR A 42 23.31 -17.47 4.11
CA TYR A 42 21.98 -17.23 4.70
C TYR A 42 21.84 -15.73 5.00
N CYS A 43 20.78 -15.09 4.48
CA CYS A 43 20.35 -13.73 4.82
C CYS A 43 21.40 -12.59 4.71
N PHE A 44 22.40 -12.67 3.81
CA PHE A 44 23.39 -11.60 3.61
C PHE A 44 24.01 -11.05 4.93
N ASP A 45 24.20 -11.89 5.95
CA ASP A 45 24.68 -11.50 7.30
C ASP A 45 23.81 -10.49 8.07
N ASN A 46 22.50 -10.35 7.78
CA ASN A 46 21.60 -9.51 8.59
C ASN A 46 20.24 -10.15 8.94
N PRO A 47 20.22 -11.12 9.88
CA PRO A 47 19.02 -11.86 10.28
C PRO A 47 18.03 -11.08 11.18
N LEU A 48 18.37 -9.85 11.60
CA LEU A 48 17.48 -8.98 12.39
C LEU A 48 16.48 -8.19 11.52
N ARG A 49 16.75 -8.06 10.20
CA ARG A 49 15.95 -7.22 9.28
C ARG A 49 15.31 -8.00 8.13
N PHE A 50 15.85 -9.16 7.76
CA PHE A 50 15.34 -9.95 6.64
C PHE A 50 15.01 -11.36 7.09
N THR A 51 13.80 -11.52 7.63
CA THR A 51 13.15 -12.82 7.73
C THR A 51 12.42 -13.04 6.41
N ASP A 52 13.02 -13.82 5.51
CA ASP A 52 12.40 -14.38 4.31
C ASP A 52 12.15 -15.88 4.55
N PRO A 53 11.01 -16.24 5.19
CA PRO A 53 10.75 -17.62 5.59
C PRO A 53 10.15 -18.50 4.49
N ASP A 54 9.89 -17.97 3.27
CA ASP A 54 9.29 -18.75 2.17
C ASP A 54 9.91 -18.51 0.78
N GLY A 55 10.86 -17.58 0.62
CA GLY A 55 11.47 -17.26 -0.66
C GLY A 55 10.50 -16.63 -1.67
N MET A 56 9.37 -16.07 -1.20
CA MET A 56 8.37 -15.41 -2.04
C MET A 56 8.11 -13.98 -1.57
N ALA A 57 8.44 -13.01 -2.44
CA ALA A 57 8.28 -11.58 -2.19
C ALA A 57 6.88 -11.18 -1.64
N PRO A 58 6.78 -10.18 -0.74
CA PRO A 58 5.50 -9.73 -0.18
C PRO A 58 4.64 -9.05 -1.25
N LYS A 59 3.50 -9.68 -1.61
CA LYS A 59 2.55 -9.23 -2.64
C LYS A 59 1.23 -8.78 -2.00
N ASP A 60 1.26 -7.80 -1.11
CA ASP A 60 0.07 -7.43 -0.31
C ASP A 60 0.01 -5.96 0.14
N ILE A 61 -1.17 -5.57 0.62
CA ILE A 61 -1.35 -4.37 1.44
C ILE A 61 -0.94 -4.70 2.88
N ILE A 62 0.13 -4.07 3.36
CA ILE A 62 0.68 -4.27 4.70
C ILE A 62 0.38 -3.04 5.55
N VAL A 63 -0.32 -3.22 6.68
CA VAL A 63 -0.56 -2.12 7.64
C VAL A 63 0.37 -2.24 8.84
N VAL A 64 1.18 -1.20 9.06
CA VAL A 64 2.18 -1.11 10.13
C VAL A 64 1.71 -0.10 11.18
N GLY A 65 1.78 -0.47 12.46
CA GLY A 65 1.38 0.38 13.58
C GLY A 65 0.77 -0.40 14.74
N THR A 66 0.17 0.32 15.68
CA THR A 66 -0.55 -0.30 16.82
C THR A 66 -1.78 -1.07 16.34
N LYS A 67 -2.34 -1.92 17.21
CA LYS A 67 -3.56 -2.67 16.91
C LYS A 67 -4.73 -1.74 16.56
N GLU A 68 -4.86 -0.64 17.29
CA GLU A 68 -5.91 0.38 17.11
C GLU A 68 -5.76 1.07 15.76
N TYR A 69 -4.53 1.43 15.39
CA TYR A 69 -4.25 2.00 14.08
C TYR A 69 -4.60 1.03 12.94
N LYS A 70 -4.19 -0.25 13.06
CA LYS A 70 -4.53 -1.28 12.08
C LYS A 70 -6.04 -1.47 11.94
N GLN A 71 -6.78 -1.44 13.04
CA GLN A 71 -8.25 -1.51 13.02
C GLN A 71 -8.87 -0.30 12.34
N GLN A 72 -8.36 0.91 12.58
CA GLN A 72 -8.84 2.13 11.94
C GLN A 72 -8.60 2.10 10.42
N VAL A 73 -7.38 1.77 9.98
CA VAL A 73 -7.07 1.64 8.55
C VAL A 73 -7.92 0.57 7.89
N MET A 74 -8.11 -0.59 8.54
CA MET A 74 -8.97 -1.65 8.02
C MET A 74 -10.44 -1.19 7.89
N ALA A 75 -10.94 -0.40 8.85
CA ALA A 75 -12.27 0.16 8.78
C ALA A 75 -12.41 1.17 7.62
N ASP A 76 -11.38 1.99 7.38
CA ASP A 76 -11.40 2.97 6.29
C ASP A 76 -11.23 2.30 4.91
N LEU A 77 -10.37 1.29 4.78
CA LEU A 77 -10.30 0.40 3.61
C LEU A 77 -11.66 -0.27 3.34
N GLN A 78 -12.31 -0.80 4.37
CA GLN A 78 -13.62 -1.43 4.24
C GLN A 78 -14.69 -0.43 3.76
N LYS A 79 -14.58 0.86 4.09
CA LYS A 79 -15.51 1.89 3.58
C LYS A 79 -15.29 2.23 2.11
N LEU A 80 -14.11 1.97 1.54
CA LEU A 80 -13.87 2.17 0.09
C LEU A 80 -14.62 1.15 -0.76
N THR A 81 -14.85 -0.05 -0.24
CA THR A 81 -15.47 -1.15 -0.97
C THR A 81 -16.84 -1.51 -0.38
N ASN A 82 -17.68 -2.18 -1.16
CA ASN A 82 -18.93 -2.77 -0.67
C ASN A 82 -18.82 -4.30 -0.50
N GLN A 83 -17.66 -4.87 -0.83
CA GLN A 83 -17.29 -6.25 -0.54
C GLN A 83 -16.50 -6.34 0.76
N LYS A 84 -16.73 -7.39 1.54
CA LYS A 84 -16.08 -7.56 2.84
C LYS A 84 -14.58 -7.80 2.64
N LEU A 85 -13.75 -7.11 3.42
CA LEU A 85 -12.32 -7.34 3.54
C LEU A 85 -12.05 -8.18 4.79
N ILE A 86 -11.13 -9.12 4.68
CA ILE A 86 -10.65 -9.95 5.78
C ILE A 86 -9.13 -9.91 5.84
N PHE A 87 -8.59 -10.08 7.05
CA PHE A 87 -7.17 -10.28 7.26
C PHE A 87 -6.91 -11.78 7.42
N LYS A 88 -6.16 -12.37 6.51
CA LYS A 88 -5.69 -13.75 6.61
C LYS A 88 -4.25 -13.76 7.05
N THR A 89 -3.98 -14.34 8.22
CA THR A 89 -2.61 -14.58 8.67
C THR A 89 -2.04 -15.76 7.89
N GLY A 90 -0.95 -15.54 7.15
CA GLY A 90 -0.16 -16.58 6.52
C GLY A 90 0.63 -17.41 7.53
N ALA A 91 1.16 -18.54 7.10
CA ALA A 91 1.89 -19.49 7.94
C ALA A 91 3.16 -18.89 8.61
N ASN A 92 3.68 -17.79 8.07
CA ASN A 92 4.83 -17.04 8.55
C ASN A 92 4.48 -15.84 9.47
N GLY A 93 3.20 -15.66 9.83
CA GLY A 93 2.74 -14.54 10.65
C GLY A 93 2.60 -13.22 9.91
N GLN A 94 2.98 -13.15 8.63
CA GLN A 94 2.61 -12.04 7.75
C GLN A 94 1.15 -12.20 7.36
N GLY A 95 0.36 -11.14 7.48
CA GLY A 95 -1.07 -11.22 7.17
C GLY A 95 -1.45 -10.40 5.95
N LYS A 96 -2.33 -10.99 5.16
CA LYS A 96 -2.79 -10.54 3.86
C LYS A 96 -4.22 -10.02 3.94
N ILE A 97 -4.51 -8.93 3.24
CA ILE A 97 -5.88 -8.43 3.07
C ILE A 97 -6.49 -9.11 1.84
N GLU A 98 -7.67 -9.69 1.99
CA GLU A 98 -8.42 -10.31 0.88
C GLU A 98 -9.88 -9.90 0.90
N PHE A 99 -10.52 -9.95 -0.28
CA PHE A 99 -11.97 -9.93 -0.35
C PHE A 99 -12.57 -11.26 0.10
N ALA A 100 -13.71 -11.18 0.77
CA ALA A 100 -14.51 -12.31 1.18
C ALA A 100 -16.01 -12.05 1.00
N GLY A 101 -16.77 -13.12 0.86
CA GLY A 101 -18.23 -13.06 0.71
C GLY A 101 -18.66 -12.30 -0.55
N THR A 102 -19.96 -11.99 -0.60
CA THR A 102 -20.58 -11.24 -1.70
C THR A 102 -20.65 -9.75 -1.38
N PRO A 103 -20.57 -8.85 -2.38
CA PRO A 103 -20.83 -7.43 -2.18
C PRO A 103 -22.20 -7.16 -1.54
N THR A 104 -22.26 -6.17 -0.66
CA THR A 104 -23.48 -5.78 0.08
C THR A 104 -23.66 -4.27 0.08
N GLY A 105 -24.91 -3.79 0.11
CA GLY A 105 -25.20 -2.36 0.07
C GLY A 105 -24.94 -1.69 -1.28
N SER A 106 -24.82 -0.36 -1.29
CA SER A 106 -24.60 0.43 -2.51
C SER A 106 -23.31 0.04 -3.23
N LYS A 107 -23.35 0.03 -4.56
CA LYS A 107 -22.17 -0.27 -5.39
C LYS A 107 -21.10 0.81 -5.19
N LYS A 108 -19.85 0.38 -5.06
CA LYS A 108 -18.67 1.24 -4.96
C LYS A 108 -17.61 0.85 -5.99
N PRO A 109 -17.92 0.95 -7.29
CA PRO A 109 -17.06 0.41 -8.33
C PRO A 109 -15.64 0.99 -8.30
N VAL A 110 -15.47 2.27 -7.94
CA VAL A 110 -14.15 2.91 -7.95
C VAL A 110 -13.32 2.45 -6.75
N GLY A 111 -13.85 2.56 -5.53
CA GLY A 111 -13.13 2.12 -4.36
C GLY A 111 -12.91 0.59 -4.30
N THR A 112 -13.85 -0.21 -4.81
CA THR A 112 -13.67 -1.67 -4.93
C THR A 112 -12.60 -2.03 -5.96
N ASP A 113 -12.59 -1.41 -7.15
CA ASP A 113 -11.57 -1.67 -8.17
C ASP A 113 -10.17 -1.26 -7.68
N LEU A 114 -10.06 -0.10 -7.04
CA LEU A 114 -8.81 0.39 -6.46
C LEU A 114 -8.24 -0.61 -5.44
N VAL A 115 -9.03 -1.01 -4.45
CA VAL A 115 -8.60 -1.99 -3.44
C VAL A 115 -8.29 -3.34 -4.09
N SER A 116 -9.06 -3.76 -5.10
CA SER A 116 -8.82 -5.02 -5.83
C SER A 116 -7.49 -5.03 -6.56
N LYS A 117 -7.14 -3.96 -7.26
CA LYS A 117 -5.87 -3.84 -7.98
C LYS A 117 -4.68 -3.90 -7.04
N LEU A 118 -4.77 -3.24 -5.89
CA LEU A 118 -3.71 -3.25 -4.88
C LEU A 118 -3.54 -4.65 -4.25
N ILE A 119 -4.63 -5.36 -3.94
CA ILE A 119 -4.59 -6.75 -3.43
C ILE A 119 -4.02 -7.71 -4.49
N ALA A 120 -4.34 -7.50 -5.76
CA ALA A 120 -3.86 -8.33 -6.87
C ALA A 120 -2.45 -7.94 -7.35
N SER A 121 -1.89 -6.84 -6.85
CA SER A 121 -0.62 -6.30 -7.29
C SER A 121 0.53 -7.23 -6.91
N LYS A 122 1.54 -7.29 -7.79
CA LYS A 122 2.83 -7.91 -7.48
C LYS A 122 3.73 -7.00 -6.63
N HIS A 123 3.32 -5.76 -6.39
CA HIS A 123 4.04 -4.79 -5.59
C HIS A 123 3.40 -4.59 -4.23
N GLU A 124 4.24 -4.40 -3.23
CA GLU A 124 3.81 -4.13 -1.86
C GLU A 124 3.24 -2.72 -1.72
N THR A 125 2.14 -2.62 -0.97
CA THR A 125 1.59 -1.34 -0.50
C THR A 125 1.69 -1.30 1.01
N ILE A 126 2.58 -0.47 1.56
CA ILE A 126 2.74 -0.32 3.01
C ILE A 126 1.92 0.87 3.47
N ILE A 127 1.02 0.70 4.43
CA ILE A 127 0.29 1.79 5.08
C ILE A 127 0.82 1.91 6.51
N LYS A 128 1.39 3.06 6.87
CA LYS A 128 1.89 3.35 8.22
C LYS A 128 1.32 4.67 8.72
N ALA A 129 1.37 4.89 10.03
CA ALA A 129 0.95 6.16 10.61
C ALA A 129 1.85 7.29 10.09
N SER A 130 1.22 8.41 9.71
CA SER A 130 1.94 9.62 9.31
C SER A 130 2.75 10.20 10.47
N SER A 131 3.95 10.67 10.14
CA SER A 131 4.88 11.31 11.09
C SER A 131 4.73 12.82 11.18
N ASP A 132 4.23 13.48 10.13
CA ASP A 132 4.04 14.93 10.03
C ASP A 132 2.57 15.36 10.24
N GLY A 133 1.66 14.40 10.35
CA GLY A 133 0.22 14.64 10.46
C GLY A 133 -0.48 14.76 9.11
N ASP A 134 0.26 14.75 8.00
CA ASP A 134 -0.27 14.80 6.64
C ASP A 134 -0.33 13.42 5.99
N ASN A 135 -1.15 13.33 4.94
CA ASN A 135 -1.20 12.12 4.13
C ASN A 135 -0.24 12.28 2.96
N HIS A 136 0.63 11.30 2.74
CA HIS A 136 1.51 11.31 1.59
C HIS A 136 1.91 9.90 1.14
N THR A 137 2.19 9.77 -0.15
CA THR A 137 2.61 8.53 -0.78
C THR A 137 4.05 8.64 -1.28
N SER A 138 4.86 7.62 -1.03
CA SER A 138 6.26 7.54 -1.46
C SER A 138 6.54 6.20 -2.13
N TYR A 139 7.23 6.22 -3.26
CA TYR A 139 7.47 5.02 -4.07
C TYR A 139 8.77 4.33 -3.68
N THR A 140 8.77 3.00 -3.64
CA THR A 140 9.97 2.19 -3.36
C THR A 140 11.05 2.40 -4.42
N ASP A 141 10.62 2.49 -5.68
CA ASP A 141 11.43 2.85 -6.84
C ASP A 141 10.71 3.95 -7.63
N ARG A 142 11.26 5.17 -7.59
CA ARG A 142 10.67 6.32 -8.31
C ARG A 142 10.84 6.20 -9.82
N ALA A 143 11.91 5.58 -10.32
CA ALA A 143 12.13 5.45 -11.76
C ALA A 143 11.14 4.47 -12.39
N ALA A 144 10.90 3.34 -11.73
CA ALA A 144 9.87 2.39 -12.15
C ALA A 144 8.45 2.95 -12.02
N ALA A 145 8.17 3.72 -10.96
CA ALA A 145 6.87 4.38 -10.75
C ALA A 145 6.56 5.39 -11.86
N GLU A 146 7.58 6.10 -12.36
CA GLU A 146 7.45 7.05 -13.47
C GLU A 146 7.54 6.39 -14.85
N GLY A 147 7.59 5.06 -14.93
CA GLY A 147 7.69 4.33 -16.19
C GLY A 147 9.04 4.48 -16.90
N ARG A 148 10.04 5.07 -16.25
CA ARG A 148 11.43 5.14 -16.74
C ARG A 148 12.11 3.78 -16.67
N GLU A 149 11.65 2.90 -15.77
CA GLU A 149 12.01 1.49 -15.72
C GLU A 149 10.77 0.60 -15.87
N LYS A 150 10.97 -0.60 -16.43
CA LYS A 150 9.86 -1.54 -16.64
C LYS A 150 9.41 -2.13 -15.31
N GLY A 151 8.10 -2.19 -15.12
CA GLY A 151 7.50 -3.14 -14.21
C GLY A 151 6.73 -2.54 -13.05
N GLY A 152 6.68 -1.21 -12.89
CA GLY A 152 5.94 -0.54 -11.83
C GLY A 152 6.67 -0.54 -10.49
N SER A 153 6.06 0.08 -9.48
CA SER A 153 6.67 0.28 -8.17
C SER A 153 5.69 0.01 -7.04
N GLY A 154 6.21 -0.50 -5.92
CA GLY A 154 5.49 -0.48 -4.65
C GLY A 154 5.52 0.90 -4.02
N ALA A 155 4.77 1.08 -2.94
CA ALA A 155 4.69 2.37 -2.28
C ALA A 155 4.45 2.24 -0.78
N THR A 156 4.91 3.24 -0.04
CA THR A 156 4.55 3.51 1.35
C THR A 156 3.60 4.70 1.39
N VAL A 157 2.45 4.49 2.02
CA VAL A 157 1.45 5.50 2.36
C VAL A 157 1.63 5.85 3.83
N GLU A 158 1.97 7.11 4.09
CA GLU A 158 1.84 7.73 5.41
C GLU A 158 0.42 8.29 5.52
N TYR A 159 -0.35 7.72 6.45
CA TYR A 159 -1.77 8.02 6.58
C TYR A 159 -2.09 8.51 8.00
N ASN A 160 -2.78 9.64 8.04
CA ASN A 160 -3.43 10.19 9.22
C ASN A 160 -4.96 10.16 9.03
N PRO A 161 -5.69 9.22 9.67
CA PRO A 161 -7.14 9.19 9.62
C PRO A 161 -7.79 10.41 10.28
N ASN A 162 -7.05 11.20 11.06
CA ASN A 162 -7.56 12.44 11.67
C ASN A 162 -7.31 13.67 10.79
N ASN A 163 -6.50 13.57 9.73
CA ASN A 163 -6.37 14.64 8.77
C ASN A 163 -7.57 14.66 7.83
N ARG A 164 -8.59 15.40 8.27
CA ARG A 164 -9.83 15.64 7.53
C ARG A 164 -9.71 16.77 6.53
N GLY A 165 -8.63 17.55 6.54
CA GLY A 165 -8.47 18.73 5.69
C GLY A 165 -9.54 19.80 5.97
N ASP A 166 -10.01 19.92 7.21
CA ASP A 166 -10.99 20.92 7.62
C ASP A 166 -10.33 22.31 7.75
N GLY A 167 -11.12 23.38 7.57
CA GLY A 167 -10.70 24.75 7.87
C GLY A 167 -10.34 25.61 6.65
N GLU A 168 -9.96 26.85 6.91
CA GLU A 168 -9.76 27.87 5.87
C GLU A 168 -8.58 27.56 4.92
N SER A 169 -7.55 26.86 5.40
CA SER A 169 -6.44 26.38 4.57
C SER A 169 -6.57 24.89 4.20
N GLY A 170 -7.75 24.30 4.41
CA GLY A 170 -8.03 22.90 4.16
C GLY A 170 -8.52 22.60 2.75
N ILE A 171 -8.98 21.36 2.57
CA ILE A 171 -9.52 20.86 1.30
C ILE A 171 -10.86 21.54 1.00
N LYS A 172 -10.98 22.22 -0.14
CA LYS A 172 -12.21 22.90 -0.54
C LYS A 172 -13.14 21.97 -1.30
N ASN A 173 -14.41 21.95 -0.91
CA ASN A 173 -15.46 21.26 -1.64
C ASN A 173 -16.16 22.22 -2.60
N ALA A 174 -16.76 21.66 -3.66
CA ALA A 174 -17.44 22.43 -4.70
C ALA A 174 -18.67 23.21 -4.20
N ASP A 175 -19.21 22.85 -3.03
CA ASP A 175 -20.32 23.54 -2.36
C ASP A 175 -19.87 24.62 -1.36
N GLY A 176 -18.56 24.92 -1.31
CA GLY A 176 -17.96 25.91 -0.41
C GLY A 176 -17.65 25.39 1.00
N THR A 177 -18.04 24.15 1.33
CA THR A 177 -17.61 23.51 2.59
C THR A 177 -16.15 23.08 2.52
N THR A 178 -15.60 22.64 3.65
CA THR A 178 -14.22 22.14 3.73
C THR A 178 -14.18 20.72 4.26
N GLY A 179 -13.09 20.02 3.96
CA GLY A 179 -12.79 18.73 4.52
C GLY A 179 -13.26 17.52 3.73
N ARG A 180 -12.93 16.34 4.28
CA ARG A 180 -13.18 15.03 3.66
C ARG A 180 -13.40 13.92 4.70
N PRO A 181 -14.20 12.89 4.36
CA PRO A 181 -14.18 11.65 5.11
C PRO A 181 -12.79 10.98 5.10
N PRO A 182 -12.40 10.26 6.16
CA PRO A 182 -11.05 9.72 6.31
C PRO A 182 -10.73 8.66 5.24
N GLN A 183 -11.69 7.81 4.88
CA GLN A 183 -11.52 6.82 3.82
C GLN A 183 -11.29 7.45 2.45
N VAL A 184 -11.81 8.66 2.21
CA VAL A 184 -11.56 9.38 0.95
C VAL A 184 -10.11 9.87 0.92
N GLY A 185 -9.59 10.33 2.07
CA GLY A 185 -8.17 10.66 2.20
C GLY A 185 -7.25 9.47 1.99
N LEU A 186 -7.63 8.30 2.51
CA LEU A 186 -6.89 7.06 2.23
C LEU A 186 -6.99 6.69 0.74
N GLY A 187 -8.18 6.73 0.16
CA GLY A 187 -8.40 6.43 -1.26
C GLY A 187 -7.59 7.33 -2.20
N HIS A 188 -7.41 8.61 -1.85
CA HIS A 188 -6.53 9.54 -2.56
C HIS A 188 -5.09 9.01 -2.62
N GLU A 189 -4.51 8.67 -1.47
CA GLU A 189 -3.15 8.10 -1.42
C GLU A 189 -3.05 6.77 -2.17
N LEU A 190 -4.06 5.89 -2.04
CA LEU A 190 -4.09 4.64 -2.79
C LEU A 190 -4.20 4.86 -4.31
N GLY A 191 -4.80 5.95 -4.77
CA GLY A 191 -4.78 6.35 -6.18
C GLY A 191 -3.37 6.66 -6.67
N HIS A 192 -2.55 7.32 -5.85
CA HIS A 192 -1.12 7.51 -6.13
C HIS A 192 -0.38 6.16 -6.18
N VAL A 193 -0.70 5.25 -5.25
CA VAL A 193 -0.15 3.88 -5.27
C VAL A 193 -0.50 3.14 -6.57
N GLU A 194 -1.75 3.22 -7.02
CA GLU A 194 -2.19 2.61 -8.29
C GLU A 194 -1.38 3.14 -9.48
N GLN A 195 -1.18 4.46 -9.56
CA GLN A 195 -0.32 5.07 -10.60
C GLN A 195 1.12 4.54 -10.52
N GLY A 196 1.67 4.36 -9.32
CA GLY A 196 2.99 3.79 -9.09
C GLY A 196 3.11 2.33 -9.55
N ILE A 197 2.12 1.50 -9.22
CA ILE A 197 2.03 0.10 -9.65
C ILE A 197 1.98 -0.01 -11.17
N ASP A 198 1.27 0.90 -11.82
CA ASP A 198 1.14 0.95 -13.27
C ASP A 198 2.35 1.57 -13.98
N GLY A 199 3.29 2.17 -13.25
CA GLY A 199 4.41 2.92 -13.84
C GLY A 199 3.97 4.19 -14.57
N LYS A 200 2.91 4.85 -14.09
CA LYS A 200 2.26 6.01 -14.72
C LYS A 200 2.39 7.30 -13.91
N VAL A 201 3.19 7.30 -12.84
CA VAL A 201 3.44 8.52 -12.05
C VAL A 201 4.10 9.55 -12.94
N THR A 202 3.71 10.80 -12.80
CA THR A 202 4.32 11.90 -13.52
C THR A 202 4.86 12.95 -12.57
N SER A 203 6.03 13.50 -12.90
CA SER A 203 6.60 14.67 -12.23
C SER A 203 6.23 15.98 -12.94
N THR A 204 5.39 15.92 -13.97
CA THR A 204 4.91 17.10 -14.69
C THR A 204 4.10 17.99 -13.76
N LYS A 205 4.48 19.26 -13.70
CA LYS A 205 3.71 20.30 -13.03
C LYS A 205 3.05 21.19 -14.07
N VAL A 206 1.80 21.55 -13.81
CA VAL A 206 1.02 22.48 -14.63
C VAL A 206 0.68 23.72 -13.81
N ILE A 207 0.48 24.83 -14.49
CA ILE A 207 -0.03 26.04 -13.84
C ILE A 207 -1.53 25.86 -13.68
N ALA A 208 -2.01 25.99 -12.44
CA ALA A 208 -3.42 25.87 -12.13
C ALA A 208 -3.83 26.86 -11.04
N THR A 209 -5.10 27.26 -11.10
CA THR A 209 -5.78 27.90 -9.98
C THR A 209 -6.24 26.81 -9.01
N ASN A 210 -5.68 26.77 -7.79
CA ASN A 210 -5.94 25.70 -6.82
C ASN A 210 -6.95 26.14 -5.73
N PRO A 211 -8.16 25.56 -5.68
CA PRO A 211 -9.14 25.87 -4.64
C PRO A 211 -8.64 25.65 -3.22
N ASP A 212 -7.82 24.62 -3.00
CA ASP A 212 -7.28 24.29 -1.67
C ASP A 212 -6.29 25.34 -1.14
N ASP A 213 -5.78 26.20 -2.02
CA ASP A 213 -4.88 27.31 -1.68
C ASP A 213 -5.58 28.67 -1.94
N ASN A 214 -6.85 28.77 -1.53
CA ASN A 214 -7.68 29.97 -1.69
C ASN A 214 -7.74 30.51 -3.13
N ASN A 215 -7.77 29.60 -4.11
CA ASN A 215 -7.71 29.91 -5.54
C ASN A 215 -6.42 30.65 -5.96
N ALA A 216 -5.31 30.42 -5.27
CA ALA A 216 -4.01 30.89 -5.71
C ALA A 216 -3.60 30.23 -7.04
N ARG A 217 -2.97 31.01 -7.90
CA ARG A 217 -2.31 30.53 -9.12
C ARG A 217 -0.96 29.92 -8.75
N THR A 218 -0.80 28.62 -8.93
CA THR A 218 0.37 27.87 -8.47
C THR A 218 0.77 26.75 -9.43
N TYR A 219 1.93 26.14 -9.19
CA TYR A 219 2.34 24.92 -9.88
C TYR A 219 1.81 23.70 -9.14
N LEU A 220 0.96 22.92 -9.80
CA LEU A 220 0.39 21.70 -9.24
C LEU A 220 0.84 20.48 -10.06
N GLY A 221 1.11 19.37 -9.38
CA GLY A 221 1.41 18.10 -10.04
C GLY A 221 0.22 17.61 -10.87
N GLN A 222 0.48 17.15 -12.09
CA GLN A 222 -0.56 16.58 -12.95
C GLN A 222 -1.13 15.29 -12.33
N ASP A 223 -0.28 14.51 -11.66
CA ASP A 223 -0.66 13.33 -10.88
C ASP A 223 -1.70 13.66 -9.79
N GLU A 224 -1.47 14.73 -9.03
CA GLU A 224 -2.40 15.21 -8.00
C GLU A 224 -3.76 15.64 -8.59
N ILE A 225 -3.77 16.29 -9.76
CA ILE A 225 -5.02 16.66 -10.47
C ILE A 225 -5.76 15.40 -10.93
N ASP A 226 -5.02 14.44 -11.49
CA ASP A 226 -5.59 13.20 -12.03
C ASP A 226 -6.19 12.34 -10.91
N VAL A 227 -5.51 12.20 -9.76
CA VAL A 227 -6.05 11.48 -8.60
C VAL A 227 -7.30 12.19 -8.06
N ARG A 228 -7.30 13.53 -7.96
CA ARG A 228 -8.51 14.28 -7.54
C ARG A 228 -9.71 14.01 -8.45
N LYS A 229 -9.47 13.94 -9.76
CA LYS A 229 -10.52 13.80 -10.78
C LYS A 229 -11.00 12.35 -10.93
N ASN A 230 -10.07 11.40 -10.92
CA ASN A 230 -10.33 10.01 -11.31
C ASN A 230 -10.50 9.07 -10.12
N VAL A 231 -10.06 9.47 -8.91
CA VAL A 231 -10.13 8.64 -7.70
C VAL A 231 -10.91 9.35 -6.60
N ASP A 232 -10.45 10.51 -6.11
CA ASP A 232 -11.04 11.22 -4.96
C ASP A 232 -12.53 11.56 -5.20
N ASN A 233 -12.83 12.35 -6.25
CA ASN A 233 -14.20 12.75 -6.55
C ASN A 233 -15.14 11.59 -6.93
N PRO A 234 -14.70 10.58 -7.70
CA PRO A 234 -15.52 9.40 -7.95
C PRO A 234 -15.82 8.58 -6.68
N ILE A 235 -14.85 8.40 -5.78
CA ILE A 235 -15.05 7.78 -4.46
C ILE A 235 -16.03 8.61 -3.62
N ARG A 236 -15.89 9.94 -3.60
CA ARG A 236 -16.86 10.82 -2.92
C ARG A 236 -18.27 10.65 -3.48
N LYS A 237 -18.40 10.59 -4.81
CA LYS A 237 -19.69 10.44 -5.50
C LYS A 237 -20.38 9.12 -5.15
N GLU A 238 -19.68 7.99 -5.19
CA GLU A 238 -20.27 6.69 -4.85
C GLU A 238 -20.62 6.58 -3.35
N GLN A 239 -19.99 7.38 -2.49
CA GLN A 239 -20.25 7.43 -1.05
C GLN A 239 -21.23 8.54 -0.61
N GLY A 240 -21.73 9.35 -1.55
CA GLY A 240 -22.62 10.49 -1.24
C GLY A 240 -21.92 11.61 -0.45
N ALA A 241 -20.59 11.69 -0.50
CA ALA A 241 -19.81 12.75 0.11
C ALA A 241 -19.75 13.99 -0.79
N LYS A 242 -19.50 15.17 -0.18
CA LYS A 242 -19.31 16.42 -0.92
C LYS A 242 -18.06 16.30 -1.82
N GLN A 243 -18.21 16.65 -3.09
CA GLN A 243 -17.10 16.59 -4.06
C GLN A 243 -16.09 17.70 -3.80
N ARG A 244 -14.80 17.38 -3.90
CA ARG A 244 -13.69 18.33 -3.84
C ARG A 244 -13.73 19.24 -5.05
N ALA A 245 -13.51 20.54 -4.85
CA ALA A 245 -13.35 21.49 -5.92
C ALA A 245 -12.09 21.15 -6.73
N LEU A 246 -12.20 21.09 -8.05
CA LEU A 246 -11.07 20.75 -8.91
C LEU A 246 -10.27 22.01 -9.28
N PRO A 247 -8.94 21.92 -9.36
CA PRO A 247 -8.12 22.97 -9.93
C PRO A 247 -8.50 23.28 -11.38
N VAL A 248 -8.36 24.54 -11.78
CA VAL A 248 -8.52 24.98 -13.18
C VAL A 248 -7.14 25.12 -13.79
N VAL A 249 -6.82 24.24 -14.74
CA VAL A 249 -5.57 24.28 -15.51
C VAL A 249 -5.65 25.37 -16.57
N GLU A 250 -4.58 26.15 -16.71
CA GLU A 250 -4.45 27.23 -17.71
C GLU A 250 -3.87 26.76 -19.04
#